data_AF-A0AAD5USI6-F1
#
_entry.id   AF-A0AAD5USI6-F1
#
_cell.length_a   1.000
_cell.length_b   1.000
_cell.length_c   1.000
_cell.angle_alpha   90.00
_cell.angle_beta   90.00
_cell.angle_gamma   90.00
#
_symmetry.space_group_name_H-M   'P 1'
#
loop_
_entity.id
_entity.type
_entity.pdbx_description
1 polymer ?
#
loop_
_entity_poly.entity_id
_entity_poly.type
_entity_poly.pdbx_seq_one_letter_code
_entity_poly.pdbx_strand_id
1 'polypeptide(L)'
;MSQSSALISAIVVLDHPRKAAEKPYSTLFDGLIYAENQILVAGLSYYDSSNTSYEKPETMTYWVIASISRFVPSMIKELQPTTLAVSDYHLAGSILRLIPLPKDTNPRHTPSVFVSGQVSEILSNASTFTIDAKQRTAISQDGKLLTRWLFPDSPRWKIKKPMPSPTSIVSVFGPLTHVQVSAPPSDSERVRSESRDTADSNTPSQSQTRPNLHWIQMNVESLSFLGHARTPIPPSTPSEPLVTPVKKKFKFDFDAFQSPTPSSSQGGTSAAVDDLGSPLAKGNLKRNRDRTD
;
A
#
# COMPACT_ATOMS: atom_id res chain seq x y z
N MET A 1 -12.70 3.82 10.96
CA MET A 1 -12.19 3.60 9.59
C MET A 1 -11.04 2.61 9.68
N SER A 2 -11.11 1.47 8.99
CA SER A 2 -9.96 0.57 8.88
C SER A 2 -8.92 1.25 7.98
N GLN A 3 -7.72 1.45 8.51
CA GLN A 3 -6.58 1.90 7.72
C GLN A 3 -6.06 0.67 6.97
N SER A 4 -6.10 0.72 5.64
CA SER A 4 -5.43 -0.25 4.77
C SER A 4 -4.33 0.47 4.00
N SER A 5 -3.30 -0.25 3.58
CA SER A 5 -2.18 0.30 2.84
C SER A 5 -1.55 -0.74 1.95
N ALA A 6 -0.92 -0.30 0.86
CA ALA A 6 -0.12 -1.14 0.00
C ALA A 6 1.17 -0.40 -0.36
N LEU A 7 2.31 -1.01 -0.04
CA LEU A 7 3.64 -0.52 -0.35
C LEU A 7 4.31 -1.52 -1.30
N ILE A 8 5.10 -0.99 -2.23
CA ILE A 8 5.99 -1.78 -3.08
C ILE A 8 7.44 -1.39 -2.81
N SER A 9 8.31 -2.39 -2.77
CA SER A 9 9.77 -2.27 -2.77
C SER A 9 10.28 -2.91 -4.05
N ALA A 10 10.87 -2.12 -4.94
CA ALA A 10 11.26 -2.59 -6.26
C ALA A 10 12.50 -1.84 -6.78
N ILE A 11 13.20 -2.46 -7.72
CA ILE A 11 14.08 -1.72 -8.62
C ILE A 11 13.21 -1.17 -9.74
N VAL A 12 13.26 0.15 -9.96
CA VAL A 12 12.41 0.89 -10.88
C VAL A 12 13.29 1.68 -11.81
N VAL A 13 12.99 1.60 -13.10
CA VAL A 13 13.52 2.53 -14.08
C VAL A 13 12.59 3.74 -14.10
N LEU A 14 13.09 4.89 -13.67
CA LEU A 14 12.31 6.13 -13.68
C LEU A 14 12.62 6.89 -14.97
N ASP A 15 11.56 7.24 -15.69
CA ASP A 15 11.63 7.92 -16.97
C ASP A 15 10.71 9.15 -16.99
N HIS A 16 10.95 10.04 -17.95
CA HIS A 16 10.17 11.25 -18.20
C HIS A 16 9.86 12.07 -16.93
N PRO A 17 10.87 12.60 -16.21
CA PRO A 17 10.63 13.43 -15.04
C PRO A 17 9.86 14.70 -15.41
N ARG A 18 8.83 15.04 -14.62
CA ARG A 18 7.98 16.22 -14.82
C ARG A 18 7.76 16.95 -13.51
N LYS A 19 7.74 18.27 -13.50
CA LYS A 19 7.32 19.03 -12.31
C LYS A 19 5.79 19.05 -12.25
N ALA A 20 5.23 18.76 -11.08
CA ALA A 20 3.79 18.89 -10.88
C ALA A 20 3.39 20.37 -10.87
N ALA A 21 2.41 20.75 -11.70
CA ALA A 21 2.05 22.15 -11.96
C ALA A 21 1.79 22.99 -10.69
N GLU A 22 1.18 22.40 -9.67
CA GLU A 22 0.79 23.11 -8.43
C GLU A 22 1.68 22.75 -7.22
N LYS A 23 2.68 21.88 -7.40
CA LYS A 23 3.52 21.37 -6.31
C LYS A 23 5.00 21.50 -6.70
N PRO A 24 5.65 22.64 -6.41
CA PRO A 24 6.99 22.97 -6.94
C PRO A 24 8.08 21.97 -6.50
N TYR A 25 7.90 21.32 -5.36
CA TYR A 25 8.82 20.30 -4.82
C TYR A 25 8.43 18.87 -5.20
N SER A 26 7.42 18.68 -6.06
CA SER A 26 6.96 17.36 -6.46
C SER A 26 7.38 17.08 -7.90
N THR A 27 8.13 16.00 -8.06
CA THR A 27 8.51 15.48 -9.38
C THR A 27 7.71 14.21 -9.66
N LEU A 28 7.11 14.15 -10.84
CA LEU A 28 6.35 13.02 -11.36
C LEU A 28 7.25 12.21 -12.29
N PHE A 29 7.12 10.90 -12.27
CA PHE A 29 7.87 9.97 -13.09
C PHE A 29 6.95 8.92 -13.70
N ASP A 30 7.37 8.41 -14.86
CA ASP A 30 6.92 7.14 -15.39
C ASP A 30 7.85 6.05 -14.88
N GLY A 31 7.37 5.26 -13.92
CA GLY A 31 8.13 4.17 -13.33
C GLY A 31 7.86 2.85 -14.03
N LEU A 32 8.90 2.23 -14.59
CA LEU A 32 8.83 0.87 -15.14
C LEU A 32 9.28 -0.13 -14.07
N ILE A 33 8.36 -1.01 -13.68
CA ILE A 33 8.57 -2.05 -12.68
C ILE A 33 8.54 -3.40 -13.39
N TYR A 34 9.67 -4.10 -13.40
CA TYR A 34 9.78 -5.41 -14.03
C TYR A 34 9.27 -6.49 -13.07
N ALA A 35 8.14 -7.10 -13.39
CA ALA A 35 7.66 -8.32 -12.77
C ALA A 35 7.99 -9.52 -13.67
N GLU A 36 7.94 -10.74 -13.11
CA GLU A 36 8.48 -11.97 -13.73
C GLU A 36 8.12 -12.13 -15.22
N ASN A 37 6.87 -11.90 -15.59
CA ASN A 37 6.37 -12.08 -16.95
C ASN A 37 5.80 -10.79 -17.60
N GLN A 38 5.96 -9.63 -16.97
CA GLN A 38 5.41 -8.37 -17.50
C GLN A 38 6.06 -7.13 -16.91
N ILE A 39 5.90 -6.00 -17.60
CA ILE A 39 6.32 -4.69 -17.12
C ILE A 39 5.09 -3.94 -16.65
N LEU A 40 5.10 -3.50 -15.40
CA LEU A 40 4.10 -2.58 -14.88
C LEU A 40 4.59 -1.15 -15.07
N VAL A 41 3.72 -0.30 -15.59
CA VAL A 41 3.94 1.14 -15.65
C VAL A 41 3.21 1.79 -14.48
N ALA A 42 3.94 2.55 -13.68
CA ALA A 42 3.43 3.27 -12.54
C ALA A 42 3.61 4.79 -12.73
N GLY A 43 2.55 5.57 -12.54
CA GLY A 43 2.68 7.01 -12.34
C GLY A 43 3.14 7.28 -10.91
N LEU A 44 4.35 7.80 -10.72
CA LEU A 44 4.96 7.94 -9.40
C LEU A 44 5.25 9.40 -9.09
N SER A 45 4.80 9.87 -7.93
CA SER A 45 5.11 11.21 -7.41
C SER A 45 6.20 11.11 -6.34
N TYR A 46 7.21 11.97 -6.41
CA TYR A 46 8.28 12.08 -5.42
C TYR A 46 8.39 13.51 -4.91
N TYR A 47 8.38 13.66 -3.59
CA TYR A 47 8.66 14.95 -2.96
C TYR A 47 10.17 15.10 -2.77
N ASP A 48 10.73 16.16 -3.35
CA ASP A 48 12.13 16.54 -3.24
C ASP A 48 12.26 18.00 -2.79
N SER A 49 12.53 18.19 -1.50
CA SER A 49 12.75 19.52 -0.92
C SER A 49 13.98 20.23 -1.49
N SER A 50 14.95 19.49 -2.02
CA SER A 50 16.17 20.05 -2.60
C SER A 50 15.96 20.55 -4.04
N ASN A 51 14.80 20.26 -4.63
CA ASN A 51 14.44 20.60 -6.00
C ASN A 51 15.52 20.16 -7.02
N THR A 52 16.00 18.94 -6.88
CA THR A 52 16.96 18.33 -7.80
C THR A 52 16.39 18.33 -9.22
N SER A 53 17.22 18.67 -10.20
CA SER A 53 16.88 18.50 -11.60
C SER A 53 17.16 17.05 -12.02
N TYR A 54 16.10 16.40 -12.52
CA TYR A 54 16.15 15.03 -13.05
C TYR A 54 16.24 15.01 -14.59
N GLU A 55 16.38 16.17 -15.25
CA GLU A 55 16.33 16.34 -16.72
C GLU A 55 17.50 15.69 -17.49
N LYS A 56 18.37 14.92 -16.83
CA LYS A 56 19.48 14.26 -17.51
C LYS A 56 18.93 13.18 -18.46
N PRO A 57 19.44 13.09 -19.70
CA PRO A 57 18.90 12.22 -20.74
C PRO A 57 19.16 10.73 -20.51
N GLU A 58 19.84 10.36 -19.43
CA GLU A 58 20.14 8.97 -19.13
C GLU A 58 19.02 8.38 -18.27
N THR A 59 18.41 7.32 -18.77
CA THR A 59 17.53 6.45 -17.99
C THR A 59 18.23 6.01 -16.70
N MET A 60 17.64 6.31 -15.54
CA MET A 60 18.23 6.00 -14.24
C MET A 60 17.44 4.90 -13.53
N THR A 61 18.19 3.96 -12.96
CA THR A 61 17.66 2.84 -12.18
C THR A 61 17.75 3.19 -10.69
N TYR A 62 16.65 2.99 -9.97
CA TYR A 62 16.56 3.30 -8.55
C TYR A 62 15.99 2.12 -7.78
N TRP A 63 16.42 1.96 -6.53
CA TRP A 63 15.63 1.20 -5.57
C TRP A 63 14.60 2.13 -4.95
N VAL A 64 13.33 1.75 -5.06
CA VAL A 64 12.17 2.56 -4.67
C VAL A 64 11.36 1.82 -3.63
N ILE A 65 10.97 2.54 -2.57
CA ILE A 65 9.82 2.18 -1.74
C ILE A 65 8.72 3.19 -2.04
N ALA A 66 7.55 2.72 -2.46
CA ALA A 66 6.42 3.59 -2.81
C ALA A 66 5.09 3.07 -2.25
N SER A 67 4.20 3.97 -1.87
CA SER A 67 2.78 3.64 -1.69
C SER A 67 2.11 3.54 -3.06
N ILE A 68 1.35 2.47 -3.31
CA ILE A 68 0.79 2.19 -4.64
C ILE A 68 -0.70 1.85 -4.63
N SER A 69 -1.44 2.44 -5.55
CA SER A 69 -2.83 2.12 -5.82
C SER A 69 -3.02 1.74 -7.29
N ARG A 70 -4.15 1.13 -7.64
CA ARG A 70 -4.53 0.95 -9.04
C ARG A 70 -4.66 2.33 -9.71
N PHE A 71 -4.09 2.46 -10.90
CA PHE A 71 -4.30 3.65 -11.71
C PHE A 71 -5.78 3.73 -12.16
N VAL A 72 -6.36 4.93 -12.11
CA VAL A 72 -7.70 5.19 -12.65
C VAL A 72 -7.58 6.37 -13.61
N PRO A 73 -8.24 6.34 -14.79
CA PRO A 73 -8.08 7.38 -15.82
C PRO A 73 -8.28 8.82 -15.34
N SER A 74 -9.12 9.05 -14.31
CA SER A 74 -9.32 10.38 -13.71
C SER A 74 -8.05 10.98 -13.10
N MET A 75 -7.04 10.15 -12.77
CA MET A 75 -5.74 10.57 -12.22
C MET A 75 -4.83 11.20 -13.28
N ILE A 76 -5.17 11.12 -14.57
CA ILE A 76 -4.31 11.63 -15.65
C ILE A 76 -3.99 13.12 -15.51
N LYS A 77 -4.95 13.90 -14.99
CA LYS A 77 -4.78 15.35 -14.79
C LYS A 77 -3.64 15.66 -13.81
N GLU A 78 -3.47 14.81 -12.81
CA GLU A 78 -2.39 14.92 -11.82
C GLU A 78 -1.07 14.42 -12.38
N LEU A 79 -1.09 13.38 -13.23
CA LEU A 79 0.12 12.74 -13.74
C LEU A 79 0.75 13.46 -14.95
N GLN A 80 -0.08 14.16 -15.73
CA GLN A 80 0.30 14.96 -16.90
C GLN A 80 1.29 14.26 -17.83
N PRO A 81 1.00 13.04 -18.33
CA PRO A 81 1.97 12.32 -19.13
C PRO A 81 2.21 12.99 -20.47
N THR A 82 3.46 12.97 -20.90
CA THR A 82 3.90 13.57 -22.17
C THR A 82 4.09 12.53 -23.26
N THR A 83 4.38 11.28 -22.88
CA THR A 83 4.83 10.23 -23.81
C THR A 83 3.89 9.02 -23.81
N LEU A 84 3.45 8.56 -22.64
CA LEU A 84 2.61 7.38 -22.50
C LEU A 84 1.13 7.74 -22.55
N ALA A 85 0.32 6.83 -23.11
CA ALA A 85 -1.13 6.96 -23.09
C ALA A 85 -1.68 6.66 -21.69
N VAL A 86 -2.86 7.22 -21.38
CA VAL A 86 -3.58 6.98 -20.11
C VAL A 86 -3.72 5.49 -19.82
N SER A 87 -3.96 4.68 -20.85
CA SER A 87 -4.17 3.23 -20.75
C SER A 87 -2.91 2.43 -20.44
N ASP A 88 -1.72 3.03 -20.58
CA ASP A 88 -0.47 2.31 -20.35
C ASP A 88 -0.17 2.18 -18.85
N TYR A 89 -0.78 3.02 -18.01
CA TYR A 89 -0.59 3.01 -16.56
C TYR A 89 -1.39 1.92 -15.87
N HIS A 90 -0.69 1.13 -15.06
CA HIS A 90 -1.26 0.08 -14.24
C HIS A 90 -1.43 0.56 -12.79
N LEU A 91 -0.44 1.32 -12.30
CA LEU A 91 -0.35 1.77 -10.91
C LEU A 91 -0.20 3.29 -10.82
N ALA A 92 -0.61 3.85 -9.69
CA ALA A 92 -0.35 5.24 -9.30
C ALA A 92 0.12 5.28 -7.86
N GLY A 93 1.15 6.06 -7.55
CA GLY A 93 1.78 6.01 -6.25
C GLY A 93 2.59 7.20 -5.82
N SER A 94 3.16 7.09 -4.63
CA SER A 94 4.05 8.11 -4.06
C SER A 94 5.32 7.44 -3.54
N ILE A 95 6.45 7.90 -4.07
CA ILE A 95 7.78 7.42 -3.66
C ILE A 95 8.05 7.96 -2.25
N LEU A 96 8.23 7.04 -1.32
CA LEU A 96 8.60 7.31 0.06
C LEU A 96 10.12 7.29 0.24
N ARG A 97 10.81 6.46 -0.55
CA ARG A 97 12.26 6.36 -0.55
C ARG A 97 12.77 6.13 -1.96
N LEU A 98 13.79 6.90 -2.34
CA LEU A 98 14.45 6.85 -3.65
C LEU A 98 15.95 6.70 -3.42
N ILE A 99 16.54 5.58 -3.85
CA ILE A 99 17.99 5.34 -3.76
C ILE A 99 18.55 5.11 -5.17
N PRO A 100 19.47 5.95 -5.67
CA PRO A 100 20.10 5.72 -6.96
C PRO A 100 20.94 4.45 -6.93
N LEU A 101 20.90 3.69 -8.02
CA LEU A 101 21.69 2.47 -8.19
C LEU A 101 22.76 2.67 -9.28
N PRO A 102 23.82 1.84 -9.31
CA PRO A 102 24.79 1.83 -10.40
C PRO A 102 24.12 1.65 -11.77
N LYS A 103 24.66 2.29 -12.82
CA LYS A 103 24.07 2.31 -14.17
C LYS A 103 23.89 0.90 -14.78
N ASP A 104 24.74 -0.04 -14.39
CA ASP A 104 24.77 -1.43 -14.84
C ASP A 104 23.84 -2.35 -14.01
N THR A 105 23.05 -1.81 -13.08
CA THR A 105 22.11 -2.61 -12.30
C THR A 105 21.00 -3.17 -13.17
N ASN A 106 20.86 -4.49 -13.20
CA ASN A 106 19.74 -5.17 -13.84
C ASN A 106 18.42 -4.74 -13.16
N PRO A 107 17.43 -4.19 -13.87
CA PRO A 107 16.18 -3.78 -13.26
C PRO A 107 15.20 -4.94 -13.04
N ARG A 108 15.47 -6.14 -13.56
CA ARG A 108 14.59 -7.33 -13.50
C ARG A 108 14.67 -8.07 -12.17
N HIS A 109 14.56 -7.34 -11.06
CA HIS A 109 14.43 -7.94 -9.73
C HIS A 109 12.96 -8.04 -9.36
N THR A 110 12.54 -9.22 -8.89
CA THR A 110 11.16 -9.47 -8.46
C THR A 110 10.77 -8.47 -7.37
N PRO A 111 9.73 -7.63 -7.59
CA PRO A 111 9.28 -6.67 -6.60
C PRO A 111 8.73 -7.38 -5.36
N SER A 112 8.94 -6.79 -4.19
CA SER A 112 8.25 -7.21 -2.96
C SER A 112 7.13 -6.24 -2.66
N VAL A 113 5.98 -6.78 -2.23
CA VAL A 113 4.81 -5.99 -1.87
C VAL A 113 4.46 -6.25 -0.42
N PHE A 114 4.10 -5.18 0.28
CA PHE A 114 3.60 -5.20 1.65
C PHE A 114 2.18 -4.64 1.64
N VAL A 115 1.20 -5.40 2.11
CA VAL A 115 -0.20 -4.94 2.19
C VAL A 115 -0.71 -5.14 3.60
N SER A 116 -1.40 -4.13 4.12
CA SER A 116 -2.22 -4.26 5.30
C SER A 116 -3.67 -3.91 4.98
N GLY A 117 -4.62 -4.66 5.54
CA GLY A 117 -6.03 -4.40 5.30
C GLY A 117 -6.94 -5.52 5.76
N GLN A 118 -8.24 -5.29 5.55
CA GLN A 118 -9.27 -6.27 5.85
C GLN A 118 -9.35 -7.33 4.74
N VAL A 119 -9.41 -8.60 5.14
CA VAL A 119 -9.66 -9.72 4.22
C VAL A 119 -11.10 -9.68 3.73
N SER A 120 -11.28 -9.62 2.41
CA SER A 120 -12.58 -9.52 1.74
C SER A 120 -13.09 -10.85 1.19
N GLU A 121 -12.20 -11.75 0.79
CA GLU A 121 -12.53 -13.03 0.17
C GLU A 121 -11.51 -14.09 0.59
N ILE A 122 -11.96 -15.33 0.80
CA ILE A 122 -11.12 -16.48 1.12
C ILE A 122 -11.53 -17.66 0.26
N LEU A 123 -10.55 -18.28 -0.39
CA LEU A 123 -10.71 -19.51 -1.17
C LEU A 123 -9.82 -20.58 -0.56
N SER A 124 -10.35 -21.30 0.43
CA SER A 124 -9.59 -22.29 1.20
C SER A 124 -9.06 -23.44 0.33
N ASN A 125 -9.82 -23.85 -0.69
CA ASN A 125 -9.42 -24.88 -1.65
C ASN A 125 -8.18 -24.47 -2.48
N ALA A 126 -8.06 -23.19 -2.81
CA ALA A 126 -6.91 -22.64 -3.53
C ALA A 126 -5.79 -22.14 -2.60
N SER A 127 -5.99 -22.19 -1.28
CA SER A 127 -5.08 -21.56 -0.31
C SER A 127 -4.83 -20.08 -0.60
N THR A 128 -5.86 -19.37 -1.07
CA THR A 128 -5.77 -17.94 -1.40
C THR A 128 -6.74 -17.09 -0.60
N PHE A 129 -6.40 -15.82 -0.42
CA PHE A 129 -7.31 -14.81 0.11
C PHE A 129 -7.07 -13.46 -0.54
N THR A 130 -8.06 -12.57 -0.45
CA THR A 130 -8.04 -11.25 -1.10
C THR A 130 -8.07 -10.13 -0.05
N ILE A 131 -7.29 -9.07 -0.28
CA ILE A 131 -7.33 -7.81 0.48
C ILE A 131 -7.65 -6.66 -0.48
N ASP A 132 -8.67 -5.87 -0.15
CA ASP A 132 -8.97 -4.59 -0.81
C ASP A 132 -8.26 -3.46 -0.06
N ALA A 133 -7.07 -3.08 -0.54
CA ALA A 133 -6.25 -2.05 0.08
C ALA A 133 -6.68 -0.66 -0.43
N LYS A 134 -7.43 0.06 0.41
CA LYS A 134 -7.85 1.45 0.18
C LYS A 134 -6.84 2.39 0.84
N GLN A 135 -6.21 3.26 0.06
CA GLN A 135 -5.24 4.22 0.57
C GLN A 135 -5.20 5.50 -0.24
N ARG A 136 -4.71 6.56 0.41
CA ARG A 136 -4.42 7.83 -0.25
C ARG A 136 -2.96 7.84 -0.72
N THR A 137 -2.75 8.38 -1.91
CA THR A 137 -1.44 8.70 -2.47
C THR A 137 -1.44 10.19 -2.86
N ALA A 138 -0.27 10.75 -3.19
CA ALA A 138 -0.16 12.12 -3.67
C ALA A 138 -0.90 12.36 -5.01
N ILE A 139 -1.20 11.29 -5.74
CA ILE A 139 -1.88 11.30 -7.05
C ILE A 139 -3.37 10.91 -6.91
N SER A 140 -3.74 10.17 -5.86
CA SER A 140 -5.09 9.63 -5.68
C SER A 140 -5.60 9.77 -4.25
N GLN A 141 -6.74 10.43 -4.09
CA GLN A 141 -7.39 10.58 -2.77
C GLN A 141 -8.18 9.34 -2.33
N ASP A 142 -8.58 8.48 -3.28
CA ASP A 142 -9.41 7.30 -3.03
C ASP A 142 -8.83 6.06 -3.75
N GLY A 143 -7.51 5.92 -3.70
CA GLY A 143 -6.80 4.81 -4.31
C GLY A 143 -7.26 3.47 -3.74
N LYS A 144 -7.46 2.49 -4.61
CA LYS A 144 -7.77 1.11 -4.23
C LYS A 144 -6.84 0.16 -4.96
N LEU A 145 -6.39 -0.89 -4.29
CA LEU A 145 -5.60 -1.95 -4.88
C LEU A 145 -6.13 -3.29 -4.39
N LEU A 146 -6.71 -4.06 -5.31
CA LEU A 146 -7.15 -5.41 -5.02
C LEU A 146 -5.95 -6.36 -5.11
N THR A 147 -5.66 -7.05 -4.03
CA THR A 147 -4.51 -7.96 -3.94
C THR A 147 -4.95 -9.36 -3.56
N ARG A 148 -4.46 -10.36 -4.28
CA ARG A 148 -4.69 -11.78 -4.01
C ARG A 148 -3.41 -12.41 -3.49
N TRP A 149 -3.51 -13.10 -2.39
CA TRP A 149 -2.40 -13.71 -1.69
C TRP A 149 -2.53 -15.22 -1.75
N LEU A 150 -1.47 -15.90 -2.21
CA LEU A 150 -1.38 -17.35 -2.31
C LEU A 150 -0.36 -17.88 -1.30
N PHE A 151 -0.75 -18.86 -0.49
CA PHE A 151 0.23 -19.64 0.28
C PHE A 151 0.89 -20.66 -0.65
N PRO A 152 2.19 -20.49 -0.99
CA PRO A 152 2.88 -21.41 -1.88
C PRO A 152 3.00 -22.79 -1.24
N ASP A 153 3.17 -23.82 -2.07
CA ASP A 153 3.45 -25.17 -1.61
C ASP A 153 4.92 -25.27 -1.16
N SER A 154 5.17 -24.86 0.08
CA SER A 154 6.48 -24.81 0.72
C SER A 154 6.50 -25.69 1.98
N PRO A 155 7.66 -26.31 2.33
CA PRO A 155 7.83 -27.01 3.60
C PRO A 155 7.35 -26.24 4.82
N ARG A 156 7.47 -24.90 4.80
CA ARG A 156 7.01 -24.02 5.88
C ARG A 156 5.51 -24.17 6.20
N TRP A 157 4.70 -24.50 5.20
CA TRP A 157 3.24 -24.50 5.29
C TRP A 157 2.63 -25.91 5.25
N LYS A 158 3.44 -26.97 5.28
CA LYS A 158 2.98 -28.37 5.15
C LYS A 158 2.04 -28.81 6.27
N ILE A 159 2.26 -28.33 7.49
CA ILE A 159 1.46 -28.75 8.66
C ILE A 159 0.12 -28.02 8.67
N LYS A 160 0.14 -26.69 8.57
CA LYS A 160 -1.06 -25.85 8.57
C LYS A 160 -0.76 -24.49 7.95
N LYS A 161 -1.55 -24.10 6.95
CA LYS A 161 -1.57 -22.74 6.41
C LYS A 161 -2.38 -21.85 7.38
N PRO A 162 -1.82 -20.73 7.89
CA PRO A 162 -2.55 -19.82 8.77
C PRO A 162 -3.56 -18.98 7.98
N MET A 163 -4.59 -19.62 7.43
CA MET A 163 -5.63 -18.95 6.66
C MET A 163 -6.38 -17.93 7.53
N PRO A 164 -6.54 -16.68 7.08
CA PRO A 164 -7.33 -15.71 7.82
C PRO A 164 -8.82 -16.06 7.81
N SER A 165 -9.56 -15.48 8.75
CA SER A 165 -11.02 -15.51 8.74
C SER A 165 -11.58 -14.34 7.91
N PRO A 166 -12.82 -14.44 7.40
CA PRO A 166 -13.50 -13.27 6.87
C PRO A 166 -13.46 -12.14 7.89
N THR A 167 -13.26 -10.90 7.45
CA THR A 167 -13.14 -9.70 8.30
C THR A 167 -11.89 -9.61 9.19
N SER A 168 -10.97 -10.57 9.14
CA SER A 168 -9.64 -10.40 9.75
C SER A 168 -8.94 -9.18 9.16
N ILE A 169 -8.25 -8.42 10.02
CA ILE A 169 -7.31 -7.39 9.59
C ILE A 169 -5.92 -8.03 9.64
N VAL A 170 -5.24 -8.05 8.51
CA VAL A 170 -3.93 -8.69 8.37
C VAL A 170 -2.91 -7.73 7.80
N SER A 171 -1.64 -8.05 8.06
CA SER A 171 -0.47 -7.49 7.40
C SER A 171 0.27 -8.62 6.71
N VAL A 172 0.53 -8.47 5.42
CA VAL A 172 1.09 -9.54 4.57
C VAL A 172 2.22 -8.97 3.73
N PHE A 173 3.27 -9.77 3.58
CA PHE A 173 4.44 -9.45 2.79
C PHE A 173 4.80 -10.62 1.88
N GLY A 174 5.26 -10.31 0.68
CA GLY A 174 5.93 -11.28 -0.18
C GLY A 174 6.15 -10.77 -1.61
N PRO A 175 6.71 -11.62 -2.47
CA PRO A 175 7.06 -11.25 -3.84
C PRO A 175 5.82 -11.14 -4.74
N LEU A 176 5.88 -10.18 -5.67
CA LEU A 176 4.92 -10.02 -6.77
C LEU A 176 5.16 -11.10 -7.82
N THR A 177 4.24 -12.06 -7.92
CA THR A 177 4.38 -13.23 -8.80
C THR A 177 3.53 -13.15 -10.06
N HIS A 178 2.35 -12.53 -9.96
CA HIS A 178 1.46 -12.40 -11.11
C HIS A 178 0.70 -11.08 -11.05
N VAL A 179 0.35 -10.55 -12.21
CA VAL A 179 -0.51 -9.38 -12.32
C VAL A 179 -1.55 -9.74 -13.34
N GLN A 180 -2.83 -9.66 -12.96
CA GLN A 180 -3.92 -9.87 -13.90
C GLN A 180 -4.41 -8.51 -14.39
N VAL A 181 -4.09 -8.23 -15.65
CA VAL A 181 -4.68 -7.13 -16.40
C VAL A 181 -5.90 -7.69 -17.12
N SER A 182 -7.11 -7.28 -16.71
CA SER A 182 -8.32 -7.73 -17.38
C SER A 182 -8.43 -7.01 -18.72
N ALA A 183 -8.65 -7.77 -19.80
CA ALA A 183 -9.14 -7.19 -21.04
C ALA A 183 -10.35 -6.29 -20.73
N PRO A 184 -10.49 -5.14 -21.40
CA PRO A 184 -11.70 -4.36 -21.26
C PRO A 184 -12.88 -5.24 -21.68
N PRO A 185 -14.05 -5.11 -21.05
CA PRO A 185 -15.23 -5.86 -21.45
C PRO A 185 -15.46 -5.60 -22.95
N SER A 186 -15.47 -6.66 -23.75
CA SER A 186 -15.71 -6.56 -25.20
C SER A 186 -17.06 -5.88 -25.44
N ASP A 187 -17.10 -4.93 -26.37
CA ASP A 187 -18.29 -4.11 -26.67
C ASP A 187 -19.58 -4.93 -26.92
N SER A 188 -19.45 -6.22 -27.27
CA SER A 188 -20.56 -7.17 -27.39
C SER A 188 -21.39 -7.38 -26.10
N GLU A 189 -20.85 -7.12 -24.91
CA GLU A 189 -21.63 -7.17 -23.66
C GLU A 189 -22.34 -5.86 -23.35
N ARG A 190 -21.91 -4.75 -23.95
CA ARG A 190 -22.47 -3.41 -23.70
C ARG A 190 -23.79 -3.18 -24.45
N VAL A 191 -23.96 -3.85 -25.59
CA VAL A 191 -25.13 -3.69 -26.49
C VAL A 191 -26.41 -4.33 -25.93
N ARG A 192 -26.35 -5.16 -24.88
CA ARG A 192 -27.58 -5.73 -24.29
C ARG A 192 -28.27 -4.84 -23.25
N SER A 193 -27.68 -3.71 -22.86
CA SER A 193 -28.22 -2.83 -21.81
C SER A 193 -28.88 -1.55 -22.34
N GLU A 194 -28.67 -1.20 -23.61
CA GLU A 194 -29.15 0.05 -24.22
C GLU A 194 -29.98 -0.26 -25.47
N SER A 195 -31.18 -0.82 -25.28
CA SER A 195 -32.18 -0.90 -26.34
C SER A 195 -33.50 -0.28 -25.86
N ARG A 196 -33.56 1.05 -25.93
CA ARG A 196 -34.75 1.79 -26.39
C ARG A 196 -34.41 3.27 -26.60
N ASP A 197 -34.58 3.67 -27.86
CA ASP A 197 -34.92 5.01 -28.34
C ASP A 197 -33.83 6.10 -28.30
N THR A 198 -33.01 6.19 -29.36
CA THR A 198 -32.93 7.39 -30.22
C THR A 198 -31.99 7.17 -31.42
N ALA A 199 -32.50 7.48 -32.61
CA ALA A 199 -31.74 7.52 -33.85
C ALA A 199 -30.97 8.85 -33.97
N ASP A 200 -29.90 8.83 -34.77
CA ASP A 200 -29.12 9.96 -35.29
C ASP A 200 -27.98 10.51 -34.41
N SER A 201 -26.79 9.89 -34.51
CA SER A 201 -25.56 10.64 -34.81
C SER A 201 -24.42 9.70 -35.24
N ASN A 202 -23.96 9.86 -36.49
CA ASN A 202 -22.74 9.23 -37.01
C ASN A 202 -21.51 9.96 -36.46
N THR A 203 -20.91 9.43 -35.39
CA THR A 203 -19.57 9.84 -34.95
C THR A 203 -18.68 8.59 -34.88
N PRO A 204 -17.56 8.50 -35.63
CA PRO A 204 -16.66 7.36 -35.55
C PRO A 204 -15.84 7.45 -34.27
N SER A 205 -16.37 6.92 -33.16
CA SER A 205 -15.65 6.77 -31.90
C SER A 205 -14.75 5.52 -31.97
N GLN A 206 -13.51 5.69 -32.43
CA GLN A 206 -12.45 4.71 -32.20
C GLN A 206 -12.00 4.78 -30.74
N SER A 207 -12.78 4.19 -29.83
CA SER A 207 -12.33 3.92 -28.46
C SER A 207 -11.71 2.53 -28.41
N GLN A 208 -10.41 2.42 -28.70
CA GLN A 208 -9.64 1.26 -28.23
C GLN A 208 -9.55 1.34 -26.71
N THR A 209 -10.54 0.81 -26.01
CA THR A 209 -10.39 0.50 -24.59
C THR A 209 -9.32 -0.59 -24.47
N ARG A 210 -8.29 -0.31 -23.67
CA ARG A 210 -7.19 -1.23 -23.37
C ARG A 210 -7.34 -1.81 -21.95
N PRO A 211 -6.62 -2.90 -21.63
CA PRO A 211 -6.89 -3.70 -20.43
C PRO A 211 -6.60 -2.90 -19.16
N ASN A 212 -7.54 -2.92 -18.22
CA ASN A 212 -7.38 -2.31 -16.90
C ASN A 212 -6.77 -3.33 -15.93
N LEU A 213 -5.86 -2.89 -15.07
CA LEU A 213 -5.38 -3.71 -13.96
C LEU A 213 -6.57 -4.14 -13.10
N HIS A 214 -6.80 -5.45 -12.96
CA HIS A 214 -7.91 -5.97 -12.16
C HIS A 214 -7.46 -6.26 -10.73
N TRP A 215 -6.40 -7.06 -10.58
CA TRP A 215 -5.75 -7.34 -9.30
C TRP A 215 -4.31 -7.80 -9.49
N ILE A 216 -3.53 -7.77 -8.40
CA ILE A 216 -2.17 -8.31 -8.35
C ILE A 216 -2.11 -9.55 -7.45
N GLN A 217 -1.34 -10.56 -7.85
CA GLN A 217 -1.07 -11.76 -7.05
C GLN A 217 0.30 -11.68 -6.40
N MET A 218 0.36 -12.09 -5.14
CA MET A 218 1.60 -12.29 -4.43
C MET A 218 1.62 -13.63 -3.71
N ASN A 219 2.82 -14.17 -3.53
CA ASN A 219 3.01 -15.31 -2.64
C ASN A 219 3.17 -14.81 -1.20
N VAL A 220 2.57 -15.51 -0.24
CA VAL A 220 2.70 -15.21 1.17
C VAL A 220 4.07 -15.65 1.66
N GLU A 221 4.91 -14.67 2.01
CA GLU A 221 6.18 -14.89 2.69
C GLU A 221 6.06 -14.61 4.19
N SER A 222 5.33 -13.58 4.58
CA SER A 222 5.00 -13.29 5.98
C SER A 222 3.55 -12.87 6.13
N LEU A 223 2.91 -13.29 7.22
CA LEU A 223 1.54 -12.95 7.56
C LEU A 223 1.46 -12.66 9.07
N SER A 224 0.85 -11.54 9.42
CA SER A 224 0.56 -11.14 10.80
C SER A 224 -0.91 -10.76 10.95
N PHE A 225 -1.52 -11.21 12.05
CA PHE A 225 -2.90 -10.88 12.40
C PHE A 225 -2.93 -9.64 13.28
N LEU A 226 -3.60 -8.59 12.81
CA LEU A 226 -3.69 -7.31 13.51
C LEU A 226 -4.99 -7.18 14.32
N GLY A 227 -5.96 -8.05 14.06
CA GLY A 227 -7.23 -8.10 14.77
C GLY A 227 -8.40 -8.46 13.85
N HIS A 228 -9.61 -8.09 14.26
CA HIS A 228 -10.82 -8.26 13.46
C HIS A 228 -11.44 -6.89 13.25
N ALA A 229 -11.94 -6.64 12.04
CA ALA A 229 -12.79 -5.49 11.80
C ALA A 229 -14.05 -5.70 12.64
N ARG A 230 -14.28 -4.81 13.62
CA ARG A 230 -15.57 -4.78 14.30
C ARG A 230 -16.60 -4.45 13.22
N THR A 231 -17.54 -5.35 12.99
CA THR A 231 -18.76 -4.98 12.28
C THR A 231 -19.29 -3.72 12.96
N PRO A 232 -19.65 -2.67 12.20
CA PRO A 232 -20.32 -1.53 12.78
C PRO A 232 -21.46 -2.10 13.62
N ILE A 233 -21.45 -1.83 14.93
CA ILE A 233 -22.59 -2.21 15.76
C ILE A 233 -23.76 -1.48 15.10
N PRO A 234 -24.77 -2.19 14.56
CA PRO A 234 -25.91 -1.51 13.98
C PRO A 234 -26.40 -0.53 15.04
N PRO A 235 -26.73 0.73 14.68
CA PRO A 235 -27.16 1.72 15.65
C PRO A 235 -28.21 1.04 16.50
N SER A 236 -27.93 0.91 17.80
CA SER A 236 -28.85 0.24 18.71
C SER A 236 -30.19 0.91 18.49
N THR A 237 -31.21 0.15 18.09
CA THR A 237 -32.58 0.65 17.96
C THR A 237 -32.83 1.49 19.20
N PRO A 238 -33.21 2.77 19.08
CA PRO A 238 -33.35 3.65 20.24
C PRO A 238 -34.19 2.88 21.26
N SER A 239 -33.56 2.52 22.37
CA SER A 239 -34.25 1.79 23.43
C SER A 239 -35.47 2.62 23.77
N GLU A 240 -36.66 2.01 23.73
CA GLU A 240 -37.88 2.67 24.19
C GLU A 240 -37.56 3.40 25.49
N PRO A 241 -37.95 4.67 25.62
CA PRO A 241 -37.62 5.46 26.79
C PRO A 241 -38.04 4.67 28.01
N LEU A 242 -37.06 4.15 28.74
CA LEU A 242 -37.28 3.44 29.98
C LEU A 242 -37.96 4.47 30.88
N VAL A 243 -39.26 4.29 31.12
CA VAL A 243 -40.01 5.08 32.10
C VAL A 243 -39.43 4.74 33.46
N THR A 244 -38.34 5.40 33.82
CA THR A 244 -37.79 5.28 35.15
C THR A 244 -38.76 5.93 36.11
N PRO A 245 -39.21 5.24 37.18
CA PRO A 245 -40.00 5.89 38.22
C PRO A 245 -39.21 7.08 38.75
N VAL A 246 -39.92 8.20 38.92
CA VAL A 246 -39.39 9.49 39.40
C VAL A 246 -38.49 9.26 40.61
N LYS A 247 -37.16 9.29 40.40
CA LYS A 247 -36.19 9.24 41.49
C LYS A 247 -36.28 10.56 42.24
N LYS A 248 -36.54 10.48 43.55
CA LYS A 248 -36.46 11.61 44.49
C LYS A 248 -35.14 12.36 44.26
N LYS A 249 -35.23 13.68 44.08
CA LYS A 249 -34.09 14.59 43.91
C LYS A 249 -33.10 14.35 45.06
N PHE A 250 -31.93 13.81 44.74
CA PHE A 250 -30.80 13.79 45.65
C PHE A 250 -30.31 15.24 45.79
N LYS A 251 -30.41 15.80 47.00
CA LYS A 251 -29.81 17.11 47.29
C LYS A 251 -28.29 16.89 47.37
N PHE A 252 -27.58 17.52 46.44
CA PHE A 252 -26.12 17.60 46.49
C PHE A 252 -25.76 18.67 47.53
N ASP A 253 -24.98 18.30 48.54
CA ASP A 253 -24.42 19.23 49.51
C ASP A 253 -23.04 19.65 49.00
N PHE A 254 -22.92 20.89 48.53
CA PHE A 254 -21.70 21.41 47.88
C PHE A 254 -20.62 21.82 48.89
N ASP A 255 -20.96 21.92 50.17
CA ASP A 255 -20.04 22.41 51.22
C ASP A 255 -19.09 21.31 51.76
N ALA A 256 -19.27 20.05 51.33
CA ALA A 256 -18.44 18.93 51.78
C ALA A 256 -17.19 18.67 50.90
N PHE A 257 -16.88 19.54 49.93
CA PHE A 257 -15.74 19.35 49.04
C PHE A 257 -14.42 19.79 49.72
N GLN A 258 -13.88 18.92 50.58
CA GLN A 258 -12.50 19.07 51.06
C GLN A 258 -11.54 18.74 49.92
N SER A 259 -10.92 19.78 49.36
CA SER A 259 -9.87 19.66 48.34
C SER A 259 -8.68 18.86 48.88
N PRO A 260 -8.22 17.81 48.20
CA PRO A 260 -7.00 17.10 48.60
C PRO A 260 -5.79 18.02 48.46
N THR A 261 -5.09 18.22 49.58
CA THR A 261 -3.86 19.00 49.67
C THR A 261 -2.77 18.34 48.81
N PRO A 262 -2.04 19.08 47.96
CA PRO A 262 -0.96 18.53 47.17
C PRO A 262 0.20 18.09 48.07
N SER A 263 0.54 16.79 48.04
CA SER A 263 1.72 16.26 48.71
C SER A 263 2.98 16.71 47.97
N SER A 264 3.80 17.53 48.62
CA SER A 264 5.14 17.90 48.16
C SER A 264 6.06 16.67 48.16
N SER A 265 6.36 16.13 46.98
CA SER A 265 7.41 15.11 46.84
C SER A 265 8.78 15.78 46.90
N GLN A 266 9.50 15.51 47.98
CA GLN A 266 10.91 15.86 48.17
C GLN A 266 11.81 15.16 47.15
N GLY A 267 12.91 15.87 46.83
CA GLY A 267 13.91 15.49 45.84
C GLY A 267 14.64 14.18 46.14
N GLY A 268 14.87 13.42 45.07
CA GLY A 268 15.81 12.30 45.01
C GLY A 268 17.06 12.72 44.27
N THR A 269 18.19 12.58 44.96
CA THR A 269 19.56 12.89 44.57
C THR A 269 20.04 12.14 43.33
N SER A 270 20.86 12.83 42.51
CA SER A 270 21.65 12.27 41.43
C SER A 270 22.70 11.29 41.96
N ALA A 271 22.60 10.02 41.58
CA ALA A 271 23.69 9.05 41.70
C ALA A 271 24.41 8.96 40.36
N ALA A 272 25.71 9.24 40.41
CA ALA A 272 26.67 8.94 39.35
C ALA A 272 26.62 7.46 38.99
N VAL A 273 26.64 7.16 37.69
CA VAL A 273 26.90 5.81 37.19
C VAL A 273 28.26 5.84 36.54
N ASP A 274 29.19 5.20 37.23
CA ASP A 274 30.53 4.88 36.79
C ASP A 274 30.52 3.95 35.55
N ASP A 275 31.38 4.33 34.61
CA ASP A 275 32.40 3.50 33.99
C ASP A 275 32.11 1.99 33.82
N LEU A 276 31.71 1.62 32.60
CA LEU A 276 31.84 0.25 32.10
C LEU A 276 32.57 0.29 30.76
N GLY A 277 33.88 0.09 30.85
CA GLY A 277 34.78 -0.19 29.75
C GLY A 277 34.30 -1.39 28.92
N SER A 278 34.29 -1.20 27.60
CA SER A 278 34.06 -2.27 26.62
C SER A 278 35.41 -2.77 26.09
N PRO A 279 35.76 -4.06 26.24
CA PRO A 279 36.96 -4.61 25.63
C PRO A 279 36.77 -4.84 24.12
N LEU A 280 37.71 -4.28 23.35
CA LEU A 280 37.95 -4.56 21.94
C LEU A 280 38.20 -6.06 21.71
N ALA A 281 37.20 -6.76 21.17
CA ALA A 281 37.38 -8.10 20.62
C ALA A 281 38.10 -8.01 19.26
N LYS A 282 39.40 -8.32 19.26
CA LYS A 282 40.18 -8.58 18.04
C LYS A 282 39.82 -9.97 17.50
N GLY A 283 38.90 -10.03 16.55
CA GLY A 283 38.60 -11.24 15.79
C GLY A 283 39.65 -11.46 14.68
N ASN A 284 40.53 -12.44 14.90
CA ASN A 284 41.46 -12.94 13.89
C ASN A 284 40.70 -13.66 12.75
N LEU A 285 40.68 -13.07 11.57
CA LEU A 285 40.16 -13.69 10.35
C LEU A 285 41.21 -14.65 9.76
N LYS A 286 41.10 -15.95 10.05
CA LYS A 286 41.84 -17.01 9.33
C LYS A 286 41.26 -17.13 7.91
N ARG A 287 42.04 -16.77 6.89
CA ARG A 287 41.77 -17.13 5.49
C ARG A 287 42.12 -18.59 5.27
N ASN A 288 41.12 -19.44 5.06
CA ASN A 288 41.33 -20.72 4.40
C ASN A 288 41.37 -20.50 2.89
N ARG A 289 42.48 -20.89 2.28
CA ARG A 289 42.72 -20.99 0.85
C ARG A 289 42.67 -22.48 0.52
N ASP A 290 41.54 -22.94 0.00
CA ASP A 290 41.46 -24.18 -0.78
C ASP A 290 41.34 -23.70 -2.23
N ARG A 291 42.32 -23.87 -3.13
CA ARG A 291 42.82 -25.12 -3.76
C ARG A 291 41.69 -25.95 -4.35
N THR A 292 41.51 -25.81 -5.66
CA THR A 292 41.09 -26.90 -6.55
C THR A 292 41.64 -26.63 -7.94
N ASP A 293 42.08 -27.72 -8.54
CA ASP A 293 42.80 -27.86 -9.81
C ASP A 293 41.95 -27.53 -11.05
#